data_AF-A0A399T2E3-F1
#
_entry.id   AF-A0A399T2E3-F1
#
_cell.length_a   1.000
_cell.length_b   1.000
_cell.length_c   1.000
_cell.angle_alpha   90.00
_cell.angle_beta   90.00
_cell.angle_gamma   90.00
#
_symmetry.space_group_name_H-M   'P 1'
#
loop_
_entity.id
_entity.type
_entity.pdbx_description
1 polymer ?
#
loop_
_entity_poly.entity_id
_entity_poly.type
_entity_poly.pdbx_seq_one_letter_code
_entity_poly.pdbx_strand_id
1 'polypeptide(L)'
;MPNHFHFLVRNREIQIPSGFKRRDENSYFSHQWGSVQNTFSKKKNYRSGKRGGLFCQSINRTLIDSEQHLQMCLVYIHNNPVKHGFTNSPGEWRFSSYKAIISQEKTDIARESVLRWFESKENFKAYHESNAGELFAEKYKLR
;
A
#
# COMPACT_ATOMS: atom_id res chain seq x y z
N MET A 1 -4.72 -3.59 -7.79
CA MET A 1 -5.04 -3.94 -9.20
C MET A 1 -5.20 -5.45 -9.34
N PRO A 2 -5.64 -5.99 -10.49
CA PRO A 2 -5.92 -7.41 -10.64
C PRO A 2 -4.74 -8.35 -10.33
N ASN A 3 -3.51 -7.94 -10.61
CA ASN A 3 -2.32 -8.80 -10.49
C ASN A 3 -1.28 -8.33 -9.45
N HIS A 4 -1.41 -7.12 -8.90
CA HIS A 4 -0.52 -6.60 -7.86
C HIS A 4 -1.18 -5.53 -6.99
N PHE A 5 -0.52 -5.21 -5.88
CA PHE A 5 -0.94 -4.23 -4.89
C PHE A 5 0.23 -3.32 -4.49
N HIS A 6 -0.10 -2.11 -4.05
CA HIS A 6 0.83 -1.17 -3.44
C HIS A 6 0.28 -0.80 -2.07
N PHE A 7 1.15 -0.75 -1.07
CA PHE A 7 0.78 -0.37 0.29
C PHE A 7 1.71 0.73 0.80
N LEU A 8 1.13 1.72 1.47
CA LEU A 8 1.84 2.64 2.33
C LEU A 8 1.63 2.19 3.77
N VAL A 9 2.70 1.78 4.44
CA VAL A 9 2.63 1.22 5.80
C VAL A 9 3.55 1.98 6.74
N ARG A 10 3.07 2.20 7.96
CA ARG A 10 3.90 2.60 9.10
C ARG A 10 3.98 1.42 10.05
N ASN A 11 5.18 0.91 10.25
CA ASN A 11 5.40 -0.16 11.21
C ASN A 11 5.28 0.41 12.63
N ARG A 12 4.66 -0.36 13.52
CA ARG A 12 4.92 -0.20 14.95
C ARG A 12 6.35 -0.61 15.24
N GLU A 13 6.84 -0.31 16.43
CA GLU A 13 8.13 -0.80 16.89
C GLU A 13 8.25 -2.31 16.66
N ILE A 14 9.31 -2.72 15.97
CA ILE A 14 9.52 -4.11 15.56
C ILE A 14 10.33 -4.80 16.65
N GLN A 15 9.66 -5.63 17.45
CA GLN A 15 10.33 -6.49 18.40
C GLN A 15 10.72 -7.81 17.72
N ILE A 16 12.02 -8.02 17.54
CA ILE A 16 12.56 -9.24 16.92
C ILE A 16 12.62 -10.36 17.99
N PRO A 17 11.95 -11.51 17.79
CA PRO A 17 12.03 -12.62 18.73
C PRO A 17 13.45 -13.15 18.88
N SER A 18 13.83 -13.53 20.11
CA SER A 18 15.17 -14.04 20.42
C SER A 18 15.60 -15.24 19.58
N GLY A 19 14.64 -16.08 19.16
CA GLY A 19 14.88 -17.26 18.31
C GLY A 19 14.96 -16.97 16.82
N PHE A 20 14.79 -15.72 16.36
CA PHE A 20 14.85 -15.40 14.93
C PHE A 20 16.31 -15.29 14.47
N LYS A 21 16.67 -16.10 13.46
CA LYS A 21 18.07 -16.29 13.02
C LYS A 21 18.78 -15.01 12.58
N ARG A 22 18.06 -14.05 11.97
CA ARG A 22 18.61 -12.78 11.48
C ARG A 22 18.19 -11.65 12.42
N ARG A 23 19.11 -10.99 13.09
CA ARG A 23 18.78 -9.97 14.10
C ARG A 23 18.59 -8.55 13.53
N ASP A 24 18.08 -8.44 12.30
CA ASP A 24 17.78 -7.15 11.67
C ASP A 24 16.29 -7.02 11.34
N GLU A 25 15.75 -5.81 11.56
CA GLU A 25 14.33 -5.52 11.39
C GLU A 25 13.85 -5.77 9.96
N ASN A 26 14.71 -5.49 8.98
CA ASN A 26 14.39 -5.63 7.57
C ASN A 26 14.14 -7.09 7.17
N SER A 27 14.97 -8.01 7.66
CA SER A 27 14.79 -9.45 7.49
C SER A 27 13.55 -9.95 8.21
N TYR A 28 13.31 -9.46 9.44
CA TYR A 28 12.15 -9.85 10.21
C TYR A 28 10.85 -9.38 9.54
N PHE A 29 10.79 -8.13 9.10
CA PHE A 29 9.65 -7.59 8.35
C PHE A 29 9.38 -8.40 7.08
N SER A 30 10.42 -8.71 6.28
CA SER A 30 10.27 -9.55 5.08
C SER A 30 9.72 -10.95 5.43
N HIS A 31 10.19 -11.53 6.52
CA HIS A 31 9.71 -12.83 6.99
C HIS A 31 8.24 -12.80 7.43
N GLN A 32 7.82 -11.75 8.14
CA GLN A 32 6.43 -11.55 8.53
C GLN A 32 5.53 -11.38 7.30
N TRP A 33 5.95 -10.57 6.33
CA TRP A 33 5.19 -10.39 5.09
C TRP A 33 5.07 -11.70 4.28
N GLY A 34 6.16 -12.46 4.18
CA GLY A 34 6.16 -13.78 3.55
C GLY A 34 5.21 -14.75 4.26
N SER A 35 5.12 -14.69 5.59
CA SER A 35 4.18 -15.51 6.37
C SER A 35 2.72 -15.17 6.07
N VAL A 36 2.38 -13.88 5.92
CA VAL A 36 1.05 -13.43 5.51
C VAL A 36 0.69 -13.94 4.11
N GLN A 37 1.59 -13.74 3.14
CA GLN A 37 1.42 -14.21 1.77
C GLN A 37 1.25 -15.73 1.68
N ASN A 38 2.06 -16.49 2.43
CA ASN A 38 1.99 -17.94 2.49
C ASN A 38 0.67 -18.42 3.09
N THR A 39 0.21 -17.79 4.17
CA THR A 39 -1.05 -18.12 4.83
C THR A 39 -2.23 -17.91 3.88
N PHE A 40 -2.26 -16.78 3.18
CA PHE A 40 -3.29 -16.51 2.16
C PHE A 40 -3.24 -17.55 1.02
N SER A 41 -2.04 -17.82 0.48
CA SER A 41 -1.85 -18.76 -0.63
C SER A 41 -2.32 -20.17 -0.25
N LYS A 42 -1.94 -20.66 0.92
CA LYS A 42 -2.37 -21.97 1.44
C LYS A 42 -3.89 -22.06 1.55
N LYS A 43 -4.54 -21.05 2.14
CA LYS A 43 -6.00 -21.02 2.29
C LYS A 43 -6.72 -21.00 0.94
N LYS A 44 -6.25 -20.21 -0.02
CA LYS A 44 -6.84 -20.14 -1.37
C LYS A 44 -6.64 -21.45 -2.13
N ASN A 45 -5.44 -22.01 -2.07
CA ASN A 45 -5.09 -23.27 -2.73
C ASN A 45 -5.91 -24.45 -2.18
N TYR A 46 -6.05 -24.53 -0.85
CA TYR A 46 -6.90 -25.52 -0.19
C TYR A 46 -8.35 -25.48 -0.71
N ARG A 47 -8.95 -24.28 -0.78
CA ARG A 47 -10.33 -24.10 -1.27
C ARG A 47 -10.52 -24.40 -2.75
N SER A 48 -9.44 -24.38 -3.55
CA SER A 48 -9.50 -24.54 -5.01
C SER A 48 -8.88 -25.85 -5.50
N GLY A 49 -8.41 -26.72 -4.59
CA GLY A 49 -7.72 -27.97 -4.94
C GLY A 49 -6.38 -27.75 -5.68
N LYS A 50 -5.78 -26.56 -5.59
CA LYS A 50 -4.55 -26.20 -6.31
C LYS A 50 -3.31 -26.35 -5.43
N ARG A 51 -2.13 -26.36 -6.06
CA ARG A 51 -0.80 -26.32 -5.41
C ARG A 51 0.06 -25.24 -6.08
N GLY A 52 1.10 -24.78 -5.39
CA GLY A 52 2.06 -23.79 -5.90
C GLY A 52 1.96 -22.41 -5.23
N GLY A 53 2.90 -21.52 -5.55
CA GLY A 53 2.95 -20.15 -5.06
C GLY A 53 2.00 -19.23 -5.81
N LEU A 54 1.40 -18.26 -5.10
CA LEU A 54 0.52 -17.24 -5.68
C LEU A 54 1.21 -15.87 -5.83
N PHE A 55 2.12 -15.55 -4.91
CA PHE A 55 2.82 -14.26 -4.87
C PHE A 55 4.27 -14.41 -5.36
N CYS A 56 4.84 -13.30 -5.83
CA CYS A 56 6.27 -13.20 -6.09
C CYS A 56 7.08 -13.43 -4.80
N GLN A 57 8.29 -13.98 -4.93
CA GLN A 57 9.13 -14.35 -3.77
C GLN A 57 9.60 -13.15 -2.94
N SER A 58 9.74 -11.97 -3.56
CA SER A 58 10.18 -10.75 -2.90
C SER A 58 9.16 -9.62 -3.08
N ILE A 59 9.13 -8.74 -2.08
CA ILE A 59 8.45 -7.45 -2.17
C ILE A 59 9.46 -6.36 -2.50
N ASN A 60 9.04 -5.43 -3.35
CA ASN A 60 9.73 -4.17 -3.51
C ASN A 60 9.28 -3.22 -2.39
N ARG A 61 10.23 -2.55 -1.75
CA ARG A 61 9.96 -1.58 -0.70
C ARG A 61 10.92 -0.40 -0.81
N THR A 62 10.39 0.79 -0.56
CA THR A 62 11.15 2.05 -0.55
C THR A 62 10.87 2.74 0.78
N LEU A 63 11.92 3.20 1.46
CA LEU A 63 11.76 3.97 2.69
C LEU A 63 11.16 5.35 2.35
N ILE A 64 10.12 5.73 3.08
CA ILE A 64 9.59 7.10 3.04
C ILE A 64 10.44 7.96 3.96
N ASP A 65 11.08 8.97 3.40
CA ASP A 65 12.10 9.80 4.05
C ASP A 65 11.69 11.26 4.26
N SER A 66 10.51 11.66 3.75
CA SER A 66 9.97 13.01 3.85
C SER A 66 8.45 13.00 3.76
N GLU A 67 7.83 14.08 4.23
CA GLU A 67 6.39 14.26 4.13
C GLU A 67 5.92 14.42 2.68
N GLN A 68 6.70 15.12 1.85
CA GLN A 68 6.41 15.24 0.42
C GLN A 68 6.45 13.87 -0.27
N HIS A 69 7.45 13.04 0.03
CA HIS A 69 7.51 11.66 -0.47
C HIS A 69 6.27 10.87 -0.02
N LEU A 70 5.89 10.95 1.25
CA LEU A 70 4.70 10.29 1.79
C LEU A 70 3.43 10.65 1.02
N GLN A 71 3.16 11.95 0.86
CA GLN A 71 1.98 12.49 0.16
C GLN A 71 1.95 12.01 -1.31
N MET A 72 3.07 12.20 -2.02
CA MET A 72 3.20 11.82 -3.44
C MET A 72 3.02 10.30 -3.63
N CYS A 73 3.60 9.49 -2.75
CA CYS A 73 3.46 8.04 -2.77
C CYS A 73 1.99 7.63 -2.55
N LEU A 74 1.29 8.24 -1.59
CA LEU A 74 -0.12 7.93 -1.35
C LEU A 74 -0.99 8.29 -2.57
N VAL A 75 -0.78 9.47 -3.16
CA VAL A 75 -1.49 9.90 -4.37
C VAL A 75 -1.23 8.92 -5.51
N TYR A 76 0.03 8.53 -5.73
CA TYR A 76 0.38 7.53 -6.73
C TYR A 76 -0.36 6.20 -6.53
N ILE A 77 -0.42 5.69 -5.30
CA ILE A 77 -1.11 4.43 -4.98
C ILE A 77 -2.60 4.51 -5.34
N HIS A 78 -3.27 5.61 -4.96
CA HIS A 78 -4.70 5.79 -5.23
C HIS A 78 -5.00 6.04 -6.72
N ASN A 79 -4.10 6.71 -7.45
CA ASN A 79 -4.25 6.97 -8.89
C ASN A 79 -3.81 5.80 -9.77
N ASN A 80 -3.14 4.77 -9.22
CA ASN A 80 -2.65 3.65 -10.01
C ASN A 80 -3.74 2.89 -10.80
N PRO A 81 -4.94 2.62 -10.24
CA PRO A 81 -6.05 2.06 -11.00
C PRO A 81 -6.50 2.93 -12.18
N VAL A 82 -6.46 4.26 -12.03
CA VAL A 82 -6.79 5.23 -13.08
C VAL A 82 -5.73 5.22 -14.17
N LYS A 83 -4.44 5.29 -13.77
CA LYS A 83 -3.29 5.20 -14.68
C LYS A 83 -3.33 3.95 -15.56
N HIS A 84 -3.78 2.82 -15.01
CA HIS A 84 -3.90 1.56 -15.75
C HIS A 84 -5.26 1.36 -16.46
N GLY A 85 -6.11 2.39 -16.49
CA GLY A 85 -7.39 2.38 -17.22
C GLY A 85 -8.47 1.48 -16.60
N PHE A 86 -8.35 1.12 -15.31
CA PHE A 86 -9.36 0.30 -14.65
C PHE A 86 -10.57 1.10 -14.17
N THR A 87 -10.39 2.39 -13.87
CA THR A 87 -11.45 3.33 -13.45
C THR A 87 -11.14 4.74 -13.96
N ASN A 88 -12.14 5.62 -13.97
CA ASN A 88 -11.94 7.01 -14.41
C ASN A 88 -11.49 7.91 -13.25
N SER A 89 -11.77 7.52 -12.01
CA SER A 89 -11.38 8.25 -10.82
C SER A 89 -10.91 7.31 -9.69
N PRO A 90 -10.11 7.79 -8.73
CA PRO A 90 -9.69 6.99 -7.57
C PRO A 90 -10.85 6.53 -6.70
N GLY A 91 -11.92 7.33 -6.64
CA GLY A 91 -13.12 7.05 -5.85
C GLY A 91 -13.94 5.86 -6.35
N GLU A 92 -13.83 5.52 -7.63
CA GLU A 92 -14.51 4.37 -8.24
C GLU A 92 -13.83 3.04 -7.91
N TRP A 93 -12.52 3.05 -7.59
CA TRP A 93 -11.79 1.83 -7.31
C TRP A 93 -12.05 1.32 -5.89
N ARG A 94 -13.00 0.39 -5.78
CA ARG A 94 -13.44 -0.21 -4.50
C ARG A 94 -12.35 -0.92 -3.70
N PHE A 95 -11.22 -1.28 -4.33
CA PHE A 95 -10.12 -1.99 -3.68
C PHE A 95 -8.98 -1.05 -3.28
N SER A 96 -9.30 0.18 -2.89
CA SER A 96 -8.38 1.15 -2.31
C SER A 96 -8.93 1.76 -1.03
N SER A 97 -8.04 2.39 -0.27
CA SER A 97 -8.37 3.18 0.91
C SER A 97 -9.00 4.55 0.60
N TYR A 98 -8.95 5.01 -0.65
CA TYR A 98 -9.36 6.38 -1.02
C TYR A 98 -10.79 6.69 -0.54
N LYS A 99 -11.75 5.83 -0.88
CA LYS A 99 -13.17 6.02 -0.50
C LYS A 99 -13.36 6.06 1.02
N ALA A 100 -12.66 5.19 1.75
CA ALA A 100 -12.74 5.15 3.21
C ALA A 100 -12.12 6.41 3.85
N ILE A 101 -11.09 7.01 3.25
CA ILE A 101 -10.50 8.26 3.75
C ILE A 101 -11.46 9.44 3.55
N ILE A 102 -12.13 9.53 2.40
CA ILE A 102 -13.05 10.64 2.11
C ILE A 102 -14.45 10.46 2.69
N SER A 103 -14.84 9.26 3.10
CA SER A 103 -16.16 9.01 3.71
C SER A 103 -16.16 9.33 5.21
N GLN A 104 -17.35 9.35 5.81
CA GLN A 104 -17.54 9.45 7.27
C GLN A 104 -17.83 8.09 7.92
N GLU A 105 -17.80 7.00 7.14
CA GLU A 105 -18.11 5.66 7.64
C GLU A 105 -17.03 5.16 8.60
N LYS A 106 -17.37 4.18 9.45
CA LYS A 106 -16.37 3.55 10.33
C LYS A 106 -15.30 2.86 9.48
N THR A 107 -14.03 3.02 9.85
CA THR A 107 -12.89 2.41 9.15
C THR A 107 -11.76 2.09 10.12
N ASP A 108 -10.97 1.07 9.80
CA ASP A 108 -9.74 0.72 10.52
C ASP A 108 -8.53 1.55 10.04
N ILE A 109 -8.72 2.36 9.00
CA ILE A 109 -7.69 3.26 8.48
C ILE A 109 -7.58 4.48 9.39
N ALA A 110 -6.35 4.93 9.63
CA ALA A 110 -6.07 6.15 10.41
C ALA A 110 -6.45 7.43 9.63
N ARG A 111 -7.74 7.60 9.28
CA ARG A 111 -8.28 8.69 8.46
C ARG A 111 -7.75 10.06 8.87
N GLU A 112 -7.92 10.41 10.15
CA GLU A 112 -7.52 11.73 10.67
C GLU A 112 -6.01 11.97 10.52
N SER A 113 -5.19 10.94 10.68
CA SER A 113 -3.75 11.06 10.45
C SER A 113 -3.43 11.26 8.96
N VAL A 114 -4.13 10.54 8.07
CA VAL A 114 -3.95 10.69 6.63
C VAL A 114 -4.36 12.08 6.16
N LEU A 115 -5.54 12.56 6.58
CA LEU A 115 -6.05 13.88 6.20
C LEU A 115 -5.16 15.01 6.70
N ARG A 116 -4.58 14.87 7.90
CA ARG A 116 -3.62 15.85 8.43
C ARG A 116 -2.38 16.04 7.56
N TRP A 117 -1.92 15.00 6.87
CA TRP A 117 -0.79 15.15 5.93
C TRP A 117 -1.14 16.09 4.77
N PHE A 118 -2.41 16.31 4.46
CA PHE A 118 -2.85 17.21 3.40
C PHE A 118 -3.50 18.47 3.96
N GLU A 119 -3.45 18.69 5.27
CA GLU A 119 -4.11 19.78 6.01
C GLU A 119 -5.64 19.72 6.03
N SER A 120 -6.28 19.33 4.93
CA SER A 120 -7.73 19.20 4.80
C SER A 120 -8.15 18.08 3.85
N LYS A 121 -9.43 17.71 3.91
CA LYS A 121 -10.03 16.74 2.98
C LYS A 121 -10.10 17.30 1.56
N GLU A 122 -10.32 18.59 1.42
CA GLU A 122 -10.39 19.33 0.17
C GLU A 122 -9.02 19.32 -0.50
N ASN A 123 -7.96 19.63 0.25
CA ASN A 123 -6.58 19.52 -0.21
C ASN A 123 -6.20 18.08 -0.56
N PHE A 124 -6.62 17.09 0.23
CA PHE A 124 -6.42 15.68 -0.10
C PHE A 124 -6.98 15.37 -1.49
N LYS A 125 -8.20 15.80 -1.79
CA LYS A 125 -8.80 15.61 -3.13
C LYS A 125 -8.03 16.35 -4.21
N ALA A 126 -7.70 17.63 -3.99
CA ALA A 126 -6.95 18.45 -4.94
C ALA A 126 -5.57 17.84 -5.28
N TYR A 127 -4.86 17.28 -4.29
CA TYR A 127 -3.61 16.56 -4.52
C TYR A 127 -3.78 15.33 -5.42
N HIS A 128 -4.92 14.63 -5.32
CA HIS A 128 -5.20 13.47 -6.17
C HIS A 128 -5.57 13.84 -7.60
N GLU A 129 -6.01 15.08 -7.83
CA GLU A 129 -6.29 15.65 -9.16
C GLU A 129 -5.04 16.32 -9.77
N SER A 130 -3.98 16.52 -8.97
CA SER A 130 -2.70 17.07 -9.43
C SER A 130 -1.80 16.04 -10.12
N ASN A 131 -0.69 16.50 -10.70
CA ASN A 131 0.36 15.66 -11.29
C ASN A 131 1.30 15.01 -10.25
N ALA A 132 1.03 15.12 -8.94
CA ALA A 132 1.90 14.59 -7.89
C ALA A 132 2.19 13.08 -8.04
N GLY A 133 1.20 12.30 -8.46
CA GLY A 133 1.37 10.86 -8.70
C GLY A 133 2.27 10.55 -9.91
N GLU A 134 2.22 11.38 -10.95
CA GLU A 134 3.06 11.24 -12.14
C GLU A 134 4.50 11.59 -11.83
N LEU A 135 4.73 12.73 -11.15
CA LEU A 135 6.04 13.14 -10.67
C LEU A 135 6.68 12.09 -9.75
N PHE A 136 5.87 11.41 -8.93
CA PHE A 136 6.33 10.29 -8.12
C PHE A 136 6.78 9.12 -8.98
N ALA A 137 5.96 8.72 -9.95
CA ALA A 137 6.28 7.62 -10.85
C ALA A 137 7.59 7.89 -11.62
N GLU A 138 7.79 9.10 -12.12
CA GLU A 138 9.01 9.52 -12.81
C GLU A 138 10.24 9.46 -11.90
N LYS A 139 10.16 10.10 -10.73
CA LYS A 139 11.26 10.17 -9.76
C LYS A 139 11.77 8.79 -9.36
N TYR A 140 10.86 7.84 -9.14
CA TYR A 140 11.19 6.48 -8.70
C TYR A 140 11.20 5.46 -9.85
N LYS A 141 11.12 5.91 -11.12
CA LYS A 141 11.13 5.07 -12.33
C LYS A 141 10.11 3.93 -12.27
N LEU A 142 8.93 4.23 -11.73
CA LEU A 142 7.83 3.28 -11.59
C LEU A 142 7.07 3.19 -12.92
N ARG A 143 6.84 1.95 -13.37
CA ARG A 143 6.12 1.67 -14.62
C ARG A 143 4.64 2.00 -14.50
#